data_AF-A0A7S3N2Q1-F1
#
_entry.id   AF-A0A7S3N2Q1-F1
#
_cell.length_a   1.000
_cell.length_b   1.000
_cell.length_c   1.000
_cell.angle_alpha   90.00
_cell.angle_beta   90.00
_cell.angle_gamma   90.00
#
_symmetry.space_group_name_H-M   'P 1'
#
loop_
_entity.id
_entity.type
_entity.pdbx_description
1 polymer ?
#
loop_
_entity_poly.entity_id
_entity_poly.type
_entity_poly.pdbx_seq_one_letter_code
_entity_poly.pdbx_strand_id
1 'polypeptide(L)'
;MDRNNVASVYIRGGKIYEFDGEQSVSGLLEYFSEDNFKKSNALVEDLEDFVNQVLGKKVTLSQRIYKTFMDVNNEIEKKMKAWTKKIPYVDRWHPSAKLVMFYTFVMPPLFFGLAFLILHIQIFFHNRGVDKKYAELNRKMKQAKKEK
;
A
#
# COMPACT_ATOMS: atom_id res chain seq x y z
N MET A 1 23.36 0.65 -35.96
CA MET A 1 21.96 0.68 -36.40
C MET A 1 21.40 2.01 -35.99
N ASP A 2 21.12 2.87 -36.97
CA ASP A 2 20.68 4.23 -36.76
C ASP A 2 19.27 4.22 -36.15
N ARG A 3 19.16 4.68 -34.91
CA ARG A 3 17.87 5.01 -34.30
C ARG A 3 17.35 6.26 -35.03
N ASN A 4 16.57 6.07 -36.10
CA ASN A 4 15.68 7.11 -36.59
C ASN A 4 14.86 7.59 -35.39
N ASN A 5 14.80 8.91 -35.15
CA ASN A 5 14.22 9.59 -33.98
C ASN A 5 12.69 9.35 -33.76
N VAL A 6 12.18 8.18 -34.14
CA VAL A 6 10.81 7.71 -33.97
C VAL A 6 10.82 6.73 -32.80
N ALA A 7 10.29 7.17 -31.67
CA ALA A 7 10.00 6.31 -30.53
C ALA A 7 8.54 5.84 -30.63
N SER A 8 8.34 4.53 -30.78
CA SER A 8 7.01 3.93 -30.67
C SER A 8 6.71 3.68 -29.19
N VAL A 9 5.63 4.29 -28.71
CA VAL A 9 5.14 4.11 -27.34
C VAL A 9 3.76 3.51 -27.36
N TYR A 10 3.49 2.63 -26.40
CA TYR A 10 2.17 2.04 -26.22
C TYR A 10 1.56 2.50 -24.91
N ILE A 11 0.33 3.01 -24.95
CA ILE A 11 -0.36 3.58 -23.79
C ILE A 11 -1.52 2.67 -23.40
N ARG A 12 -1.47 2.08 -22.20
CA ARG A 12 -2.54 1.23 -21.68
C ARG A 12 -2.62 1.29 -20.16
N GLY A 13 -3.85 1.40 -19.63
CA GLY A 13 -4.09 1.33 -18.18
C GLY A 13 -3.40 2.44 -17.37
N GLY A 14 -3.25 3.63 -17.96
CA GLY A 14 -2.54 4.74 -17.32
C GLY A 14 -1.02 4.58 -17.30
N LYS A 15 -0.45 3.67 -18.09
CA LYS A 15 0.99 3.46 -18.22
C LYS A 15 1.45 3.69 -19.65
N ILE A 16 2.68 4.16 -19.82
CA ILE A 16 3.37 4.24 -21.11
C ILE A 16 4.45 3.16 -21.13
N TYR A 17 4.41 2.30 -22.12
CA TYR A 17 5.41 1.27 -22.37
C TYR A 17 6.26 1.68 -23.56
N GLU A 18 7.57 1.55 -23.42
CA GLU A 18 8.53 1.80 -24.49
C GLU A 18 8.71 0.52 -25.32
N PHE A 19 8.77 0.68 -26.65
CA PHE A 19 9.17 -0.37 -27.56
C PHE A 19 10.65 -0.19 -27.94
N ASP A 20 11.51 -1.03 -27.39
CA ASP A 20 12.97 -1.04 -27.63
C ASP A 20 13.40 -2.03 -28.74
N GLY A 21 12.44 -2.53 -29.53
CA GLY A 21 12.70 -3.46 -30.63
C GLY A 21 12.90 -2.78 -31.99
N GLU A 22 13.09 -3.60 -33.03
CA GLU A 22 13.15 -3.11 -34.41
C GLU A 22 11.80 -2.46 -34.79
N GLN A 23 11.83 -1.22 -35.30
CA GLN A 23 10.66 -0.46 -35.75
C GLN A 23 10.09 -1.00 -37.09
N SER A 24 9.87 -2.30 -37.17
CA SER A 24 9.27 -3.03 -38.28
C SER A 24 7.88 -3.56 -37.86
N VAL A 25 7.00 -3.83 -38.84
CA VAL A 25 5.67 -4.40 -38.56
C VAL A 25 5.80 -5.73 -37.79
N SER A 26 6.78 -6.55 -38.15
CA SER A 26 7.10 -7.80 -37.47
C SER A 26 7.55 -7.58 -36.03
N GLY A 27 8.44 -6.62 -35.77
CA GLY A 27 8.91 -6.31 -34.42
C GLY A 27 7.80 -5.79 -33.50
N LEU A 28 6.89 -4.97 -34.02
CA LEU A 28 5.72 -4.50 -33.28
C LEU A 28 4.75 -5.65 -32.94
N LEU A 29 4.48 -6.55 -33.89
CA LEU A 29 3.61 -7.71 -33.65
C LEU A 29 4.21 -8.67 -32.61
N GLU A 30 5.53 -8.86 -32.64
CA GLU A 30 6.24 -9.66 -31.64
C GLU A 30 6.17 -9.01 -30.24
N TYR A 31 6.27 -7.69 -30.15
CA TYR A 31 6.10 -6.97 -28.89
C TYR A 31 4.68 -7.04 -28.34
N PHE A 32 3.67 -6.95 -29.20
CA PHE A 32 2.25 -7.08 -28.82
C PHE A 32 1.83 -8.53 -28.52
N SER A 33 2.69 -9.51 -28.76
CA SER A 33 2.45 -10.88 -28.30
C SER A 33 2.34 -10.91 -26.76
N GLU A 34 1.46 -11.76 -26.25
CA GLU A 34 1.12 -11.78 -24.82
C GLU A 34 2.36 -12.05 -23.93
N ASP A 35 3.27 -12.91 -24.40
CA ASP A 35 4.46 -13.32 -23.65
C ASP A 35 5.53 -12.23 -23.56
N ASN A 36 5.65 -11.39 -24.58
CA ASN A 36 6.60 -10.28 -24.60
C ASN A 36 6.02 -9.03 -23.95
N PHE A 37 4.73 -8.76 -24.13
CA PHE A 37 4.07 -7.63 -23.48
C PHE A 37 4.13 -7.72 -21.95
N LYS A 38 3.97 -8.91 -21.37
CA LYS A 38 4.12 -9.15 -19.91
C LYS A 38 5.52 -8.85 -19.39
N LYS A 39 6.54 -8.90 -20.25
CA LYS A 39 7.94 -8.61 -19.92
C LYS A 39 8.34 -7.18 -20.26
N SER A 40 7.45 -6.39 -20.88
CA SER A 40 7.75 -5.02 -21.27
C SER A 40 7.92 -4.12 -20.04
N ASN A 41 8.92 -3.24 -20.11
CA ASN A 41 9.17 -2.24 -19.07
C ASN A 41 8.24 -1.03 -19.29
N ALA A 42 7.55 -0.61 -18.24
CA ALA A 42 6.81 0.64 -18.26
C ALA A 42 7.82 1.80 -18.13
N LEU A 43 7.85 2.69 -19.12
CA LEU A 43 8.62 3.93 -19.08
C LEU A 43 7.98 4.93 -18.11
N VAL A 44 6.64 4.93 -18.06
CA VAL A 44 5.84 5.76 -17.16
C VAL A 44 4.78 4.88 -16.50
N GLU A 45 4.82 4.79 -15.18
CA GLU A 45 3.84 4.02 -14.40
C GLU A 45 2.55 4.79 -14.11
N ASP A 46 2.58 6.12 -14.17
CA ASP A 46 1.43 7.00 -13.97
C ASP A 46 1.40 8.10 -15.02
N LEU A 47 0.58 7.88 -16.04
CA LEU A 47 0.38 8.78 -17.18
C LEU A 47 -0.13 10.15 -16.74
N GLU A 48 -0.94 10.21 -15.69
CA GLU A 48 -1.48 11.48 -15.20
C GLU A 48 -0.39 12.33 -14.56
N ASP A 49 0.48 11.71 -13.75
CA ASP A 49 1.65 12.38 -13.18
C ASP A 49 2.63 12.84 -14.26
N PHE A 50 2.86 12.02 -15.29
CA PHE A 50 3.68 12.40 -16.44
C PHE A 50 3.09 13.57 -17.24
N VAL A 51 1.80 13.53 -17.55
CA VAL A 51 1.11 14.63 -18.24
C VAL A 51 1.15 15.90 -17.39
N ASN A 52 0.97 15.80 -16.07
CA ASN A 52 1.08 16.95 -15.18
C ASN A 52 2.50 17.52 -15.13
N GLN A 53 3.53 16.67 -15.15
CA GLN A 53 4.93 17.10 -15.26
C GLN A 53 5.22 17.80 -16.59
N VAL A 54 4.78 17.23 -17.72
CA VAL A 54 4.95 17.81 -19.07
C VAL A 54 4.21 19.14 -19.21
N LEU A 55 3.01 19.25 -18.63
CA LEU A 55 2.23 20.49 -18.63
C LEU A 55 2.69 21.51 -17.58
N GLY A 56 3.76 21.22 -16.82
CA GLY A 56 4.27 22.09 -15.76
C GLY A 56 3.31 22.29 -14.58
N LYS A 57 2.25 21.47 -14.49
CA LYS A 57 1.27 21.52 -13.42
C LYS A 57 1.84 20.80 -12.20
N LYS A 58 2.22 21.57 -11.18
CA LYS A 58 2.59 20.99 -9.89
C LYS A 58 1.35 20.36 -9.27
N VAL A 59 1.26 19.03 -9.30
CA VAL A 59 0.25 18.28 -8.55
C VAL A 59 0.41 18.63 -7.08
N THR A 60 -0.62 19.24 -6.51
CA THR A 60 -0.61 19.64 -5.10
C THR A 60 -0.58 18.42 -4.19
N LEU A 61 0.01 18.54 -3.01
CA LEU A 61 0.08 17.43 -2.04
C LEU A 61 -1.32 16.87 -1.72
N SER A 62 -2.33 17.74 -1.66
CA SER A 62 -3.74 17.37 -1.47
C SER A 62 -4.29 16.49 -2.59
N GLN A 63 -3.96 16.77 -3.85
CA GLN A 63 -4.37 15.93 -4.99
C GLN A 63 -3.71 14.55 -4.95
N ARG A 64 -2.42 14.47 -4.56
CA ARG A 64 -1.76 13.18 -4.37
C ARG A 64 -2.40 12.37 -3.24
N ILE A 65 -2.65 13.00 -2.09
CA ILE A 65 -3.32 12.36 -0.96
C ILE A 65 -4.72 11.88 -1.36
N TYR A 66 -5.48 12.69 -2.10
CA TYR A 66 -6.80 12.32 -2.59
C TYR A 66 -6.74 11.12 -3.56
N LYS A 67 -5.78 11.10 -4.49
CA LYS A 67 -5.57 9.98 -5.40
C LYS A 67 -5.23 8.69 -4.64
N THR A 68 -4.27 8.75 -3.71
CA THR A 68 -3.93 7.61 -2.84
C THR A 68 -5.15 7.15 -2.02
N PHE A 69 -5.94 8.08 -1.48
CA PHE A 69 -7.16 7.74 -0.77
C PHE A 69 -8.17 7.01 -1.67
N MET A 70 -8.38 7.49 -2.90
CA MET A 70 -9.26 6.84 -3.88
C MET A 70 -8.75 5.45 -4.26
N ASP A 71 -7.44 5.28 -4.46
CA ASP A 71 -6.83 3.99 -4.78
C ASP A 71 -7.01 2.98 -3.64
N VAL A 72 -6.74 3.42 -2.40
CA VAL A 72 -6.98 2.60 -1.20
C VAL A 72 -8.46 2.24 -1.07
N ASN A 73 -9.36 3.19 -1.29
CA ASN A 73 -10.81 2.94 -1.24
C ASN A 73 -11.24 1.91 -2.31
N ASN A 74 -10.67 1.99 -3.52
CA ASN A 74 -10.92 1.04 -4.59
C ASN A 74 -10.43 -0.37 -4.24
N GLU A 75 -9.26 -0.50 -3.59
CA GLU A 75 -8.77 -1.79 -3.10
C GLU A 75 -9.64 -2.37 -1.99
N ILE A 76 -10.07 -1.52 -1.04
CA ILE A 76 -11.00 -1.91 0.02
C ILE A 76 -12.31 -2.39 -0.59
N GLU A 77 -12.85 -1.67 -1.58
CA GLU A 77 -14.10 -2.06 -2.26
C GLU A 77 -13.97 -3.41 -2.97
N LYS A 78 -12.84 -3.68 -3.65
CA LYS A 78 -12.58 -4.99 -4.27
C LYS A 78 -12.54 -6.12 -3.24
N LYS A 79 -11.80 -5.94 -2.15
CA LYS A 79 -11.70 -6.94 -1.06
C LYS A 79 -13.04 -7.16 -0.38
N MET A 80 -13.80 -6.09 -0.14
CA MET A 80 -15.14 -6.18 0.42
C MET A 80 -16.14 -6.87 -0.51
N LYS A 81 -16.11 -6.62 -1.82
CA LYS A 81 -16.95 -7.36 -2.78
C LYS A 81 -16.66 -8.86 -2.70
N ALA A 82 -15.40 -9.26 -2.55
CA ALA A 82 -15.03 -10.66 -2.38
C ALA A 82 -15.51 -11.24 -1.04
N TRP A 83 -15.43 -10.47 0.05
CA TRP A 83 -15.88 -10.91 1.38
C TRP A 83 -17.40 -10.97 1.52
N THR A 84 -18.10 -9.92 1.09
CA THR A 84 -19.57 -9.80 1.17
C THR A 84 -20.31 -10.76 0.24
N LYS A 85 -19.69 -11.26 -0.84
CA LYS A 85 -20.23 -12.36 -1.65
C LYS A 85 -20.50 -13.64 -0.84
N LYS A 86 -19.82 -13.84 0.29
CA LYS A 86 -19.99 -15.02 1.15
C LYS A 86 -21.11 -14.84 2.18
N ILE A 87 -21.65 -13.63 2.33
CA ILE A 87 -22.65 -13.30 3.35
C ILE A 87 -24.00 -13.13 2.63
N PRO A 88 -24.97 -14.05 2.85
CA PRO A 88 -26.27 -13.97 2.20
C PRO A 88 -26.96 -12.65 2.55
N TYR A 89 -27.73 -12.10 1.60
CA TYR A 89 -28.45 -10.82 1.66
C TYR A 89 -27.56 -9.57 1.60
N VAL A 90 -26.37 -9.59 2.19
CA VAL A 90 -25.41 -8.48 2.13
C VAL A 90 -24.79 -8.36 0.74
N ASP A 91 -24.66 -9.46 0.01
CA ASP A 91 -24.19 -9.51 -1.38
C ASP A 91 -24.96 -8.59 -2.33
N ARG A 92 -26.27 -8.38 -2.10
CA ARG A 92 -27.16 -7.53 -2.91
C ARG A 92 -27.16 -6.05 -2.53
N TRP A 93 -26.49 -5.68 -1.43
CA TRP A 93 -26.51 -4.30 -0.96
C TRP A 93 -25.72 -3.38 -1.90
N HIS A 94 -26.12 -2.11 -1.94
CA HIS A 94 -25.40 -1.06 -2.66
C HIS A 94 -23.94 -0.97 -2.14
N PRO A 95 -22.93 -0.77 -3.01
CA PRO A 95 -21.51 -0.72 -2.59
C PRO A 95 -21.24 0.26 -1.45
N SER A 96 -21.86 1.44 -1.47
CA SER A 96 -21.75 2.45 -0.41
C SER A 96 -22.24 1.94 0.95
N ALA A 97 -23.32 1.15 0.99
CA ALA A 97 -23.84 0.58 2.24
C ALA A 97 -22.89 -0.50 2.82
N LYS A 98 -22.26 -1.30 1.95
CA LYS A 98 -21.21 -2.25 2.35
C LYS A 98 -20.00 -1.54 2.95
N LEU A 99 -19.57 -0.43 2.34
CA LEU A 99 -18.48 0.42 2.85
C LEU A 99 -18.80 0.96 4.23
N VAL A 100 -19.99 1.53 4.41
CA VAL A 100 -20.42 2.05 5.72
C VAL A 100 -20.40 0.95 6.78
N MET A 101 -20.97 -0.23 6.51
CA MET A 101 -20.91 -1.36 7.44
C MET A 101 -19.48 -1.73 7.84
N PHE A 102 -18.57 -1.78 6.88
CA PHE A 102 -17.16 -2.08 7.16
C PHE A 102 -16.52 -1.01 8.08
N TYR A 103 -16.76 0.27 7.79
CA TYR A 103 -16.24 1.35 8.64
C TYR A 103 -16.90 1.40 10.02
N THR A 104 -18.14 0.95 10.17
CA THR A 104 -18.86 1.03 11.45
C THR A 104 -18.61 -0.19 12.33
N PHE A 105 -18.45 -1.39 11.73
CA PHE A 105 -18.36 -2.64 12.49
C PHE A 105 -16.99 -3.31 12.44
N VAL A 106 -16.20 -3.10 11.39
CA VAL A 106 -14.91 -3.80 11.22
C VAL A 106 -13.73 -2.91 11.60
N MET A 107 -13.75 -1.64 11.18
CA MET A 107 -12.68 -0.68 11.50
C MET A 107 -12.53 -0.39 12.99
N PRO A 108 -13.59 -0.20 13.80
CA PRO A 108 -13.42 0.15 15.21
C PRO A 108 -12.76 -0.98 16.01
N PRO A 109 -13.17 -2.26 15.91
CA PRO A 109 -12.47 -3.36 16.57
C PRO A 109 -11.00 -3.48 16.16
N LEU A 110 -10.66 -3.26 14.89
CA LEU A 110 -9.27 -3.26 14.42
C LEU A 110 -8.46 -2.15 15.09
N PHE A 111 -9.02 -0.93 15.14
CA PHE A 111 -8.33 0.22 15.75
C PHE A 111 -8.16 0.04 17.26
N PHE A 112 -9.21 -0.39 17.96
CA PHE A 112 -9.15 -0.67 19.40
C PHE A 112 -8.21 -1.83 19.71
N GLY A 113 -8.24 -2.90 18.91
CA GLY A 113 -7.33 -4.03 19.06
C GLY A 113 -5.86 -3.63 18.88
N LEU A 114 -5.57 -2.81 17.86
CA LEU A 114 -4.22 -2.29 17.63
C LEU A 114 -3.76 -1.39 18.79
N ALA A 115 -4.63 -0.47 19.23
CA ALA A 115 -4.35 0.41 20.37
C ALA A 115 -4.11 -0.38 21.66
N PHE A 116 -4.93 -1.41 21.91
CA PHE A 116 -4.77 -2.30 23.05
C PHE A 116 -3.44 -3.05 23.02
N LEU A 117 -3.03 -3.53 21.84
CA LEU A 117 -1.77 -4.26 21.66
C LEU A 117 -0.56 -3.33 21.88
N ILE A 118 -0.63 -2.09 21.40
CA ILE A 118 0.40 -1.06 21.67
C ILE A 118 0.50 -0.77 23.18
N LEU A 119 -0.63 -0.56 23.85
CA LEU A 119 -0.67 -0.34 25.29
C LEU A 119 -0.09 -1.52 26.07
N HIS A 120 -0.43 -2.76 25.68
CA HIS A 120 0.11 -3.96 26.31
C HIS A 120 1.62 -4.06 26.16
N ILE A 121 2.15 -3.77 24.97
CA ILE A 121 3.59 -3.74 24.73
C ILE A 121 4.25 -2.68 25.63
N GLN A 122 3.68 -1.48 25.71
CA GLN A 122 4.21 -0.42 26.57
C GLN A 122 4.22 -0.83 28.06
N ILE A 123 3.12 -1.40 28.56
CA ILE A 123 3.02 -1.89 29.94
C ILE A 123 4.04 -3.00 30.20
N PHE A 124 4.18 -3.95 29.26
CA PHE A 124 5.15 -5.04 29.38
C PHE A 124 6.59 -4.51 29.52
N PHE A 125 6.99 -3.56 28.67
CA PHE A 125 8.32 -2.97 28.76
C PHE A 125 8.51 -2.14 30.03
N HIS A 126 7.49 -1.41 30.46
CA HIS A 126 7.51 -0.67 31.71
C HIS A 126 7.73 -1.59 32.92
N ASN A 127 6.91 -2.63 33.05
CA ASN A 127 7.00 -3.61 34.14
C ASN A 127 8.36 -4.30 34.16
N ARG A 128 8.89 -4.69 32.99
CA ARG A 128 10.23 -5.28 32.89
C ARG A 128 11.33 -4.33 33.37
N GLY A 129 11.17 -3.03 33.14
CA GLY A 129 12.08 -2.00 33.66
C GLY A 129 12.03 -1.88 35.18
N VAL A 130 10.81 -1.88 35.73
CA VAL A 130 10.54 -1.81 37.17
C VAL A 130 11.10 -3.04 37.91
N ASP A 131 10.88 -4.24 37.37
CA ASP A 131 11.35 -5.50 37.97
C ASP A 131 12.88 -5.56 38.04
N LYS A 132 13.57 -5.09 36.99
CA LYS A 132 15.03 -4.98 37.00
C LYS A 132 15.53 -4.05 38.10
N LYS A 133 14.86 -2.91 38.29
CA LYS A 133 15.22 -1.92 39.33
C LYS A 133 15.05 -2.51 40.74
N TYR A 134 13.95 -3.22 41.00
CA TYR A 134 13.73 -3.91 42.28
C TYR A 134 14.74 -5.03 42.52
N ALA A 135 15.09 -5.81 41.49
CA ALA A 135 16.10 -6.85 41.59
C ALA A 135 17.48 -6.28 41.95
N GLU A 136 17.86 -5.14 41.36
CA GLU A 136 19.12 -4.45 41.67
C GLU A 136 19.14 -3.89 43.10
N LEU A 137 18.03 -3.27 43.54
CA LEU A 137 17.89 -2.76 44.91
C LEU A 137 18.02 -3.87 45.95
N ASN A 138 17.37 -5.01 45.72
CA ASN A 138 17.45 -6.18 46.61
C ASN A 138 18.86 -6.79 46.66
N ARG A 139 19.62 -6.76 45.56
CA ARG A 139 21.03 -7.16 45.55
C ARG A 139 21.88 -6.22 46.40
N LYS A 140 21.71 -4.90 46.26
CA LYS A 140 22.43 -3.89 47.06
C LYS A 140 22.12 -4.03 48.55
N MET A 141 20.85 -4.24 48.93
CA MET A 141 20.48 -4.48 50.33
C MET A 141 21.08 -5.76 50.92
N LYS A 142 21.19 -6.83 50.11
CA LYS A 142 21.85 -8.08 50.54
C LYS A 142 23.36 -7.92 50.73
N GLN A 143 24.02 -7.12 49.90
CA GLN A 143 25.45 -6.80 50.06
C GLN A 143 25.68 -5.95 51.31
N ALA A 144 24.90 -4.89 51.52
CA ALA A 144 24.99 -4.05 52.70
C ALA A 144 24.73 -4.77 54.03
N LYS A 145 23.96 -5.88 54.01
CA LYS A 145 23.75 -6.76 55.18
C LYS A 145 24.90 -7.73 55.43
N LYS A 146 25.75 -8.02 54.44
CA LYS A 146 26.93 -8.89 54.60
C LYS A 146 28.18 -8.13 55.07
N GLU A 147 28.18 -6.81 54.91
CA GLU A 147 29.29 -5.92 55.30
C GLU A 147 29.13 -5.36 56.73
N LYS A 148 28.04 -5.70 57.43
CA LYS A 148 27.80 -5.43 58.86
C LYS A 148 27.91 -6.72 59.66
#